data_AF-A0A7W6RSS0-F1
#
_entry.id   AF-A0A7W6RSS0-F1
#
_cell.length_a   1.000
_cell.length_b   1.000
_cell.length_c   1.000
_cell.angle_alpha   90.00
_cell.angle_beta   90.00
_cell.angle_gamma   90.00
#
_symmetry.space_group_name_H-M   'P 1'
#
loop_
_entity.id
_entity.type
_entity.pdbx_description
1 polymer ?
#
loop_
_entity_poly.entity_id
_entity_poly.type
_entity_poly.pdbx_seq_one_letter_code
_entity_poly.pdbx_strand_id
1 'polypeptide(L)'
;MLETLDRSSLRGIRDRAMLLIGFAGGLRRSEITGLDLGRNQTEDGRVWIEIFDKGMLVTLRDKTGWREVEVGHGSSDATCPVVAVETWIKFAKLAKGPLFRRVAGKGKDVGPDRLNDKEAARLVKSTARGRCSR
;
A
#
# COMPACT_ATOMS: atom_id res chain seq x y z
N MET A 1 6.44 10.79 11.15
CA MET A 1 5.59 10.52 9.95
C MET A 1 4.61 9.37 10.18
N LEU A 2 5.07 8.13 10.41
CA LEU A 2 4.18 6.96 10.62
C LEU A 2 3.37 7.03 11.93
N GLU A 3 3.90 7.70 12.95
CA GLU A 3 3.23 7.90 14.25
C GLU A 3 1.99 8.80 14.17
N THR A 4 1.84 9.57 13.09
CA THR A 4 0.67 10.44 12.89
C THR A 4 -0.56 9.68 12.38
N LEU A 5 -0.41 8.38 12.11
CA LEU A 5 -1.45 7.50 11.60
C LEU A 5 -2.15 6.75 12.73
N ASP A 6 -3.47 6.83 12.76
CA ASP A 6 -4.30 6.06 13.68
C ASP A 6 -4.35 4.58 13.24
N ARG A 7 -3.53 3.76 13.89
CA ARG A 7 -3.40 2.32 13.63
C ARG A 7 -4.62 1.50 14.04
N SER A 8 -5.58 2.09 14.75
CA SER A 8 -6.84 1.43 15.11
C SER A 8 -7.91 1.53 13.99
N SER A 9 -7.69 2.39 13.00
CA SER A 9 -8.59 2.57 11.85
C SER A 9 -8.09 1.87 10.59
N LEU A 10 -9.01 1.39 9.73
CA LEU A 10 -8.63 0.82 8.44
C LEU A 10 -7.87 1.82 7.57
N ARG A 11 -8.20 3.10 7.67
CA ARG A 11 -7.49 4.16 6.94
C ARG A 11 -6.04 4.26 7.39
N GLY A 12 -5.76 4.29 8.69
CA GLY A 12 -4.38 4.38 9.18
C GLY A 12 -3.58 3.10 8.90
N ILE A 13 -4.20 1.92 8.97
CA ILE A 13 -3.57 0.65 8.56
C ILE A 13 -3.18 0.71 7.07
N ARG A 14 -4.11 1.10 6.20
CA ARG A 14 -3.86 1.26 4.76
C ARG A 14 -2.75 2.25 4.47
N ASP A 15 -2.86 3.45 5.05
CA ASP A 15 -1.94 4.56 4.80
C ASP A 15 -0.52 4.20 5.29
N ARG A 16 -0.41 3.44 6.39
CA ARG A 16 0.85 2.89 6.87
C ARG A 16 1.45 1.91 5.86
N ALA A 17 0.66 0.97 5.35
CA ALA A 17 1.10 0.02 4.34
C ALA A 17 1.56 0.72 3.06
N MET A 18 0.82 1.74 2.59
CA MET A 18 1.19 2.55 1.42
C MET A 18 2.55 3.25 1.59
N LEU A 19 2.80 3.85 2.76
CA LEU A 19 4.06 4.55 3.01
C LEU A 19 5.24 3.57 3.11
N LEU A 20 5.06 2.45 3.80
CA LEU A 20 6.13 1.48 4.01
C LEU A 20 6.51 0.74 2.73
N ILE A 21 5.55 0.26 1.95
CA ILE A 21 5.87 -0.40 0.67
C ILE A 21 6.43 0.60 -0.34
N GLY A 22 5.90 1.83 -0.36
CA GLY A 22 6.39 2.90 -1.23
C GLY A 22 7.85 3.23 -0.95
N PHE A 23 8.21 3.32 0.33
CA PHE A 23 9.58 3.57 0.76
C PHE A 23 10.50 2.37 0.50
N ALA A 24 10.13 1.18 0.96
CA ALA A 24 10.98 0.00 0.87
C ALA A 24 11.21 -0.47 -0.58
N GLY A 25 10.20 -0.35 -1.44
CA GLY A 25 10.30 -0.73 -2.85
C GLY A 25 10.78 0.40 -3.78
N GLY A 26 11.06 1.60 -3.27
CA GLY A 26 11.41 2.76 -4.10
C GLY A 26 10.32 3.10 -5.13
N LEU A 27 9.04 2.89 -4.77
CA LEU A 27 7.93 2.94 -5.72
C LEU A 27 7.44 4.37 -5.94
N ARG A 28 7.10 4.67 -7.20
CA ARG A 28 6.42 5.90 -7.58
C ARG A 28 4.96 5.85 -7.10
N ARG A 29 4.35 7.02 -6.87
CA ARG A 29 2.95 7.12 -6.41
C ARG A 29 1.93 6.35 -7.28
N SER A 30 2.14 6.31 -8.60
CA SER A 30 1.29 5.59 -9.55
C SER A 30 1.54 4.08 -9.50
N GLU A 31 2.77 3.65 -9.21
CA GLU A 31 3.08 2.24 -8.99
C GLU A 31 2.42 1.76 -7.69
N ILE A 32 2.53 2.52 -6.60
CA ILE A 32 1.87 2.21 -5.32
C ILE A 32 0.37 2.02 -5.52
N THR A 33 -0.31 3.01 -6.12
CA THR A 33 -1.77 2.93 -6.34
C THR A 33 -2.17 1.89 -7.39
N GLY A 34 -1.26 1.54 -8.30
CA GLY A 34 -1.42 0.53 -9.34
C GLY A 34 -1.28 -0.92 -8.87
N LEU A 35 -0.80 -1.18 -7.66
CA LEU A 35 -0.62 -2.55 -7.13
C LEU A 35 -1.94 -3.33 -7.08
N ASP A 36 -1.88 -4.55 -7.60
CA ASP A 36 -2.87 -5.61 -7.44
C ASP A 36 -2.38 -6.71 -6.51
N LEU A 37 -3.31 -7.44 -5.91
CA LEU A 37 -3.03 -8.61 -5.07
C LEU A 37 -2.45 -9.81 -5.84
N GLY A 38 -2.46 -9.75 -7.16
CA GLY A 38 -1.89 -10.78 -8.01
C GLY A 38 -1.99 -10.41 -9.48
N ARG A 39 -1.28 -11.18 -10.29
CA ARG A 39 -1.19 -10.97 -11.74
C ARG A 39 -2.56 -11.06 -12.42
N ASN A 40 -2.80 -10.17 -13.38
CA ASN A 40 -4.00 -10.15 -14.23
C ASN A 40 -5.34 -10.05 -13.46
N GLN A 41 -5.36 -9.44 -12.28
CA GLN A 41 -6.59 -9.28 -11.49
C GLN A 41 -7.42 -8.03 -11.84
N THR A 42 -6.84 -7.09 -12.60
CA THR A 42 -7.54 -5.91 -13.15
C THR A 42 -7.17 -5.72 -14.62
N GLU A 43 -8.01 -5.01 -15.38
CA GLU A 43 -7.76 -4.72 -16.81
C GLU A 43 -6.41 -4.01 -17.03
N ASP A 44 -6.03 -3.14 -16.08
CA ASP A 44 -4.77 -2.40 -16.07
C ASP A 44 -3.66 -3.12 -15.29
N GLY A 45 -3.80 -4.43 -15.02
CA GLY A 45 -2.94 -5.26 -14.14
C GLY A 45 -1.48 -5.37 -14.57
N ARG A 46 -0.76 -4.25 -14.50
CA ARG A 46 0.63 -4.05 -14.90
C ARG A 46 1.58 -4.05 -13.70
N VAL A 47 1.03 -4.07 -12.49
CA VAL A 47 1.75 -3.95 -11.24
C VAL A 47 1.06 -4.83 -10.19
N TRP A 48 1.77 -5.78 -9.59
CA TRP A 48 1.21 -6.65 -8.55
C TRP A 48 2.27 -7.06 -7.51
N ILE A 49 1.79 -7.64 -6.42
CA ILE A 49 2.63 -8.21 -5.37
C ILE A 49 2.49 -9.73 -5.31
N GLU A 50 3.55 -10.39 -4.84
CA GLU A 50 3.57 -11.78 -4.41
C GLU A 50 4.26 -11.83 -3.05
N ILE A 51 3.58 -12.37 -2.03
CA ILE A 51 4.08 -12.43 -0.65
C ILE A 51 4.61 -13.84 -0.39
N PHE A 52 5.80 -13.92 0.19
CA PHE A 52 6.51 -15.14 0.56
C PHE A 52 6.97 -15.06 2.02
N ASP A 53 7.35 -16.20 2.61
CA ASP A 53 7.83 -16.23 4.01
C ASP A 53 9.00 -15.26 4.26
N LYS A 54 9.90 -15.12 3.27
CA LYS A 54 11.11 -14.29 3.37
C LYS A 54 10.91 -12.83 2.98
N GLY A 55 9.74 -12.45 2.44
CA GLY A 55 9.51 -11.09 1.98
C GLY A 55 8.39 -10.99 0.95
N MET A 56 8.50 -10.01 0.05
CA MET A 56 7.50 -9.77 -0.99
C MET A 56 8.20 -9.39 -2.29
N LEU A 57 7.76 -9.95 -3.40
CA LEU A 57 8.17 -9.55 -4.74
C LEU A 57 7.14 -8.56 -5.28
N VAL A 58 7.60 -7.44 -5.81
CA VAL A 58 6.77 -6.45 -6.49
C VAL A 58 7.14 -6.45 -7.98
N THR A 59 6.23 -6.91 -8.82
CA THR A 59 6.43 -6.92 -10.28
C THR A 59 5.81 -5.67 -10.88
N LEU A 60 6.58 -4.98 -11.71
CA LEU A 60 6.24 -3.66 -12.26
C LEU A 60 6.46 -3.66 -13.77
N ARG A 61 5.54 -3.04 -14.50
CA ARG A 61 5.72 -2.73 -15.92
C ARG A 61 5.89 -1.23 -16.13
N ASP A 62 7.02 -0.86 -16.69
CA ASP A 62 7.29 0.51 -17.11
C ASP A 62 7.40 0.62 -18.65
N LYS A 63 7.97 1.72 -19.13
CA LYS A 63 8.18 1.96 -20.57
C LYS A 63 9.30 1.09 -21.17
N THR A 64 10.22 0.61 -20.34
CA THR A 64 11.40 -0.17 -20.74
C THR A 64 11.18 -1.67 -20.62
N GLY A 65 10.16 -2.09 -19.87
CA GLY A 65 9.76 -3.49 -19.79
C GLY A 65 9.26 -3.87 -18.41
N TRP A 66 9.46 -5.14 -18.07
CA TRP A 66 9.18 -5.67 -16.75
C TRP A 66 10.41 -5.51 -15.86
N ARG A 67 10.16 -5.16 -14.60
CA ARG A 67 11.17 -5.21 -13.54
C ARG A 67 10.56 -5.76 -12.27
N GLU A 68 11.41 -6.33 -11.44
CA GLU A 68 11.02 -6.89 -10.15
C GLU A 68 11.78 -6.17 -9.04
N VAL A 69 11.10 -5.97 -7.92
CA VAL A 69 11.69 -5.39 -6.71
C VAL A 69 11.42 -6.34 -5.56
N GLU A 70 12.48 -6.88 -4.99
CA GLU A 70 12.42 -7.63 -3.74
C GLU A 70 12.30 -6.68 -2.55
N VAL A 71 11.27 -6.89 -1.75
CA VAL A 71 11.01 -6.15 -0.52
C VAL A 71 11.15 -7.13 0.65
N GLY A 72 12.26 -7.02 1.38
CA GLY A 72 12.50 -7.81 2.58
C GLY A 72 11.68 -7.38 3.79
N HIS A 73 11.62 -8.24 4.79
CA HIS A 73 11.09 -7.88 6.11
C HIS A 73 11.90 -6.75 6.75
N GLY A 74 11.20 -5.85 7.46
CA GLY A 74 11.85 -4.84 8.29
C GLY A 74 12.31 -5.42 9.63
N SER A 75 13.23 -4.72 10.29
CA SER A 75 13.79 -5.12 11.59
C SER A 75 12.80 -5.05 12.76
N SER A 76 11.63 -4.46 12.57
CA SER A 76 10.55 -4.43 13.56
C SER A 76 9.18 -4.46 12.89
N ASP A 77 8.18 -5.04 13.55
CA ASP A 77 6.80 -5.05 13.05
C ASP A 77 6.26 -3.64 12.80
N ALA A 78 6.71 -2.65 13.58
CA ALA A 78 6.28 -1.26 13.46
C ALA A 78 6.71 -0.60 12.14
N THR A 79 7.82 -1.04 11.56
CA THR A 79 8.39 -0.50 10.31
C THR A 79 8.49 -1.54 9.18
N CYS A 80 8.08 -2.79 9.42
CA CYS A 80 8.13 -3.84 8.42
C CYS A 80 7.08 -3.61 7.31
N PRO A 81 7.51 -3.47 6.03
CA PRO A 81 6.60 -3.26 4.91
C PRO A 81 5.73 -4.49 4.62
N VAL A 82 6.29 -5.70 4.75
CA VAL A 82 5.59 -6.96 4.51
C VAL A 82 4.45 -7.13 5.50
N VAL A 83 4.74 -7.06 6.80
CA VAL A 83 3.74 -7.12 7.88
C VAL A 83 2.68 -6.03 7.70
N ALA A 84 3.05 -4.82 7.29
CA ALA A 84 2.09 -3.75 7.05
C ALA A 84 1.11 -4.07 5.91
N VAL A 85 1.61 -4.62 4.81
CA VAL A 85 0.79 -5.04 3.67
C VAL A 85 -0.11 -6.21 4.05
N GLU A 86 0.42 -7.25 4.69
CA GLU A 86 -0.37 -8.39 5.17
C GLU A 86 -1.47 -7.97 6.15
N THR A 87 -1.13 -7.08 7.09
CA THR A 87 -2.09 -6.51 8.04
C THR A 87 -3.21 -5.79 7.30
N TRP A 88 -2.87 -4.96 6.31
CA TRP A 88 -3.87 -4.29 5.49
C TRP A 88 -4.78 -5.28 4.75
N ILE A 89 -4.21 -6.28 4.07
CA ILE A 89 -4.96 -7.32 3.34
C ILE A 89 -5.95 -8.04 4.25
N LYS A 90 -5.47 -8.43 5.45
CA LYS A 90 -6.27 -9.13 6.46
C LYS A 90 -7.45 -8.29 6.96
N PHE A 91 -7.19 -7.06 7.41
CA PHE A 91 -8.22 -6.21 8.01
C PHE A 91 -9.19 -5.63 6.97
N ALA A 92 -8.72 -5.37 5.75
CA ALA A 92 -9.57 -4.94 4.65
C ALA A 92 -10.29 -6.09 3.93
N LYS A 93 -10.03 -7.34 4.34
CA LYS A 93 -10.64 -8.56 3.78
C LYS A 93 -10.48 -8.65 2.26
N LEU A 94 -9.29 -8.35 1.77
CA LEU A 94 -9.01 -8.32 0.33
C LEU A 94 -8.66 -9.72 -0.18
N ALA A 95 -9.40 -10.20 -1.16
CA ALA A 95 -9.15 -11.51 -1.80
C ALA A 95 -8.52 -11.41 -3.20
N LYS A 96 -8.84 -10.36 -3.96
CA LYS A 96 -8.35 -10.12 -5.33
C LYS A 96 -8.54 -8.66 -5.74
N GLY A 97 -7.85 -8.20 -6.77
CA GLY A 97 -7.99 -6.87 -7.37
C GLY A 97 -7.03 -5.85 -6.75
N PRO A 98 -7.40 -4.55 -6.76
CA PRO A 98 -6.52 -3.48 -6.28
C PRO A 98 -6.11 -3.70 -4.83
N LEU A 99 -4.80 -3.59 -4.56
CA LEU A 99 -4.26 -3.67 -3.22
C LEU A 99 -4.72 -2.48 -2.39
N PHE A 100 -4.60 -1.26 -2.90
CA PHE A 100 -4.99 -0.05 -2.17
C PHE A 100 -6.31 0.52 -2.66
N ARG A 101 -7.30 0.48 -1.75
CA ARG A 101 -8.68 0.89 -2.02
C ARG A 101 -9.12 2.06 -1.17
N ARG A 102 -10.21 2.70 -1.59
CA ARG A 102 -10.84 3.77 -0.81
C ARG A 102 -11.44 3.20 0.48
N VAL A 103 -11.10 3.83 1.60
CA VAL A 103 -11.77 3.59 2.90
C VAL A 103 -12.84 4.66 3.11
N ALA A 104 -14.09 4.24 3.30
CA ALA A 104 -15.27 5.07 3.53
C ALA A 104 -15.81 4.89 4.97
N GLY A 105 -17.02 5.40 5.25
CA GLY A 105 -17.74 5.10 6.50
C GLY A 105 -16.98 5.50 7.78
N LYS A 106 -16.36 6.67 7.80
CA LYS A 106 -15.48 7.12 8.92
C LYS A 106 -14.31 6.17 9.23
N GLY A 107 -13.80 5.45 8.22
CA GLY A 107 -12.63 4.58 8.41
C GLY A 107 -12.95 3.10 8.64
N LYS A 108 -14.20 2.68 8.38
CA LYS A 108 -14.69 1.33 8.72
C LYS A 108 -14.99 0.45 7.51
N ASP A 109 -15.22 1.04 6.33
CA ASP A 109 -15.64 0.30 5.14
C ASP A 109 -14.61 0.45 4.02
N VAL A 110 -14.38 -0.62 3.26
CA VAL A 110 -13.45 -0.64 2.13
C VAL A 110 -14.24 -0.86 0.84
N GLY A 111 -14.17 0.11 -0.07
CA GLY A 111 -14.82 0.01 -1.39
C GLY A 111 -14.03 -0.88 -2.36
N PRO A 112 -14.60 -1.22 -3.53
CA PRO A 112 -13.91 -2.03 -4.53
C PRO A 112 -12.86 -1.24 -5.32
N ASP A 113 -13.00 0.09 -5.37
CA ASP A 113 -12.24 0.93 -6.30
C ASP A 113 -10.80 1.18 -5.86
N ARG A 114 -9.90 1.16 -6.85
CA ARG A 114 -8.50 1.57 -6.73
C ARG A 114 -8.40 3.02 -6.25
N LEU A 115 -7.40 3.31 -5.43
CA LEU A 115 -7.06 4.69 -5.08
C LEU A 115 -6.47 5.47 -6.27
N ASN A 116 -6.75 6.78 -6.31
CA ASN A 116 -6.12 7.70 -7.24
C ASN A 116 -4.69 8.05 -6.79
N ASP A 117 -3.75 8.21 -7.73
CA ASP A 117 -2.34 8.53 -7.45
C ASP A 117 -2.15 9.84 -6.64
N LYS A 118 -3.07 10.80 -6.78
CA LYS A 118 -3.10 12.05 -6.00
C LYS A 118 -3.32 11.78 -4.51
N GLU A 119 -4.00 10.70 -4.13
CA GLU A 119 -4.21 10.33 -2.73
C GLU A 119 -2.91 9.93 -2.05
N ALA A 120 -2.02 9.23 -2.74
CA ALA A 120 -0.69 8.90 -2.22
C ALA A 120 0.15 10.17 -2.00
N ALA A 121 0.11 11.13 -2.93
CA ALA A 121 0.80 12.41 -2.76
C ALA A 121 0.23 13.25 -1.60
N ARG A 122 -1.10 13.26 -1.44
CA ARG A 122 -1.77 13.93 -0.31
C ARG A 122 -1.40 13.28 1.02
N LEU A 123 -1.35 11.96 1.06
CA LEU A 123 -0.95 11.20 2.25
C LEU A 123 0.44 11.63 2.71
N VAL A 124 1.45 11.58 1.84
CA VAL A 124 2.84 12.00 2.17
C VAL A 124 2.87 13.44 2.68
N LYS A 125 2.19 14.37 2.01
CA LYS A 125 2.13 15.78 2.44
C LYS A 125 1.49 15.93 3.82
N SER A 126 0.42 15.20 4.09
CA SER A 126 -0.31 15.29 5.36
C SER A 126 0.48 14.73 6.54
N THR A 127 1.22 13.63 6.35
CA THR A 127 2.01 12.99 7.41
C THR A 127 3.35 13.67 7.64
N ALA A 128 3.89 14.37 6.63
CA ALA A 128 5.09 15.19 6.74
C ALA A 128 4.86 16.49 7.52
N ARG A 129 3.69 17.12 7.38
CA ARG A 129 3.35 18.37 8.08
C ARG A 129 3.02 18.18 9.56
N GLY A 130 2.86 16.93 10.01
CA GLY A 130 2.27 16.61 11.30
C GLY A 130 0.79 16.97 11.33
N ARG A 131 -0.06 16.13 11.95
CA ARG A 131 -1.38 16.63 12.34
C ARG A 131 -1.15 17.59 13.49
N CYS A 132 -1.28 18.89 13.24
CA CYS A 132 -1.68 19.80 14.30
C CYS A 132 -3.13 19.42 14.61
N SER A 133 -3.31 18.62 15.67
CA SER A 133 -4.62 18.27 16.19
C SER A 133 -5.39 19.56 16.50
N ARG A 134 -6.46 19.83 15.75
CA ARG A 134 -7.55 20.68 16.24
C ARG A 134 -8.48 19.83 17.08
#